data_AF-X0X7C2-F1
#
_entry.id   AF-X0X7C2-F1
#
_cell.length_a   1.000
_cell.length_b   1.000
_cell.length_c   1.000
_cell.angle_alpha   90.00
_cell.angle_beta   90.00
_cell.angle_gamma   90.00
#
_symmetry.space_group_name_H-M   'P 1'
#
loop_
_entity.id
_entity.type
_entity.pdbx_description
1 polymer ?
#
loop_
_entity_poly.entity_id
_entity_poly.type
_entity_poly.pdbx_seq_one_letter_code
_entity_poly.pdbx_strand_id
1 'polypeptide(L)'
;WANFSWTGDTSAQDVADCYNDENIAVMYRLDAETQVFERWIRDREALSTMGDVAQFDALLALNASDEPATCQMPGAAEAPATPTPSPTPTPTSTPSPTPTPTPAVAGGPPTDYLDTFHATLDMSMGNPLAEMNAISEGDFEAPDRCSCDVTLTTGTGSLEFQVEDHIIVIGDDAWVYEGDDWSETTPSEKSGLLEMCPACPSFWEGYSLEPPQLPGEHETKNGVSAIHYSLAELCEALLGVGWMPEEL
;
A
#
# COMPACT_ATOMS: atom_id res chain seq x y z
N TRP A 1 -12.57 18.82 -2.07
CA TRP A 1 -12.47 18.04 -0.81
C TRP A 1 -12.81 18.92 0.36
N ALA A 2 -13.55 18.39 1.34
CA ALA A 2 -13.88 19.05 2.59
C ALA A 2 -13.69 18.09 3.76
N ASN A 3 -13.25 18.62 4.90
CA ASN A 3 -13.12 17.90 6.16
C ASN A 3 -14.08 18.49 7.20
N PHE A 4 -14.83 17.64 7.88
CA PHE A 4 -15.74 18.09 8.93
C PHE A 4 -15.99 16.99 9.97
N SER A 5 -16.50 17.38 11.13
CA SER A 5 -16.97 16.46 12.16
C SER A 5 -18.47 16.50 12.23
N TRP A 6 -19.12 15.34 12.30
CA TRP A 6 -20.58 15.26 12.38
C TRP A 6 -21.06 15.37 13.83
N THR A 7 -22.20 16.02 14.09
CA THR A 7 -22.65 16.31 15.47
C THR A 7 -23.89 15.54 15.93
N GLY A 8 -24.33 14.53 15.17
CA GLY A 8 -25.46 13.67 15.54
C GLY A 8 -25.22 12.21 15.16
N ASP A 9 -26.17 11.34 15.51
CA ASP A 9 -26.16 9.95 15.07
C ASP A 9 -27.16 9.82 13.91
N THR A 10 -26.68 9.53 12.69
CA THR A 10 -27.51 9.46 11.48
C THR A 10 -26.88 8.56 10.43
N SER A 11 -27.62 8.20 9.38
CA SER A 11 -27.05 7.42 8.28
C SER A 11 -26.06 8.26 7.45
N ALA A 12 -25.06 7.62 6.82
CA ALA A 12 -24.17 8.31 5.90
C ALA A 12 -24.92 9.02 4.75
N GLN A 13 -26.07 8.49 4.32
CA GLN A 13 -26.93 9.13 3.32
C GLN A 13 -27.46 10.48 3.83
N ASP A 14 -28.00 10.53 5.05
CA ASP A 14 -28.52 11.78 5.62
C ASP A 14 -27.42 12.84 5.79
N VAL A 15 -26.19 12.42 6.13
CA VAL A 15 -25.04 13.32 6.16
C VAL A 15 -24.79 13.91 4.78
N ALA A 16 -24.75 13.08 3.74
CA ALA A 16 -24.50 13.53 2.37
C ALA A 16 -25.60 14.48 1.87
N ASP A 17 -26.85 14.19 2.18
CA ASP A 17 -28.02 14.98 1.77
C ASP A 17 -28.08 16.34 2.48
N CYS A 18 -27.54 16.43 3.71
CA CYS A 18 -27.42 17.71 4.40
C CYS A 18 -26.58 18.74 3.63
N TYR A 19 -25.62 18.30 2.81
CA TYR A 19 -24.71 19.17 2.07
C TYR A 19 -25.25 19.65 0.71
N ASN A 20 -26.57 19.81 0.61
CA ASN A 20 -27.37 19.90 -0.61
C ASN A 20 -27.36 18.57 -1.35
N ASP A 21 -28.57 18.00 -1.54
CA ASP A 21 -28.94 16.66 -2.01
C ASP A 21 -28.16 16.06 -3.20
N GLU A 22 -27.17 16.71 -3.82
CA GLU A 22 -26.40 16.21 -4.96
C GLU A 22 -24.90 16.54 -4.91
N ASN A 23 -24.43 17.30 -3.91
CA ASN A 23 -23.08 17.85 -3.97
C ASN A 23 -22.01 16.84 -3.56
N ILE A 24 -22.30 15.91 -2.65
CA ILE A 24 -21.30 14.97 -2.12
C ILE A 24 -21.30 13.67 -2.93
N ALA A 25 -20.24 13.39 -3.68
CA ALA A 25 -20.11 12.15 -4.45
C ALA A 25 -19.60 10.98 -3.61
N VAL A 26 -18.63 11.25 -2.73
CA VAL A 26 -17.94 10.24 -1.90
C VAL A 26 -17.63 10.81 -0.53
N MET A 27 -17.75 9.99 0.51
CA MET A 27 -17.24 10.28 1.85
C MET A 27 -16.39 9.13 2.36
N TYR A 28 -15.36 9.45 3.14
CA TYR A 28 -14.53 8.50 3.86
C TYR A 28 -14.56 8.81 5.35
N ARG A 29 -14.56 7.77 6.18
CA ARG A 29 -14.26 7.86 7.62
C ARG A 29 -13.27 6.78 8.01
N LEU A 30 -12.52 7.03 9.07
CA LEU A 30 -11.79 5.99 9.79
C LEU A 30 -12.63 5.56 10.97
N ASP A 31 -13.13 4.32 10.96
CA ASP A 31 -13.86 3.77 12.10
C ASP A 31 -12.90 3.63 13.30
N ALA A 32 -13.24 4.29 14.41
CA ALA A 32 -12.32 4.40 15.54
C ALA A 32 -12.12 3.07 16.29
N GLU A 33 -13.09 2.16 16.25
CA GLU A 33 -13.03 0.88 16.96
C GLU A 33 -12.23 -0.16 16.17
N THR A 34 -12.48 -0.24 14.86
CA THR A 34 -11.89 -1.23 13.96
C THR A 34 -10.63 -0.73 13.26
N GLN A 35 -10.36 0.58 13.26
CA GLN A 35 -9.27 1.21 12.51
C GLN A 35 -9.32 0.94 11.00
N VAL A 36 -10.50 0.67 10.46
CA VAL A 36 -10.72 0.43 9.03
C VAL A 36 -11.26 1.68 8.36
N PHE A 37 -10.77 1.98 7.16
CA PHE A 37 -11.38 3.01 6.33
C PHE A 37 -12.69 2.52 5.75
N GLU A 38 -13.76 3.25 6.03
CA GLU A 38 -15.06 3.03 5.44
C GLU A 38 -15.37 4.13 4.44
N ARG A 39 -16.17 3.79 3.43
CA ARG A 39 -16.57 4.72 2.37
C ARG A 39 -18.07 4.69 2.13
N TRP A 40 -18.61 5.84 1.81
CA TRP A 40 -19.96 6.01 1.28
C TRP A 40 -19.85 6.60 -0.12
N ILE A 41 -20.58 6.05 -1.08
CA ILE A 41 -20.61 6.49 -2.47
C ILE A 41 -22.06 6.68 -2.90
N ARG A 42 -22.38 7.89 -3.37
CA ARG A 42 -23.72 8.26 -3.84
C ARG A 42 -24.21 7.30 -4.92
N ASP A 43 -25.45 6.84 -4.77
CA ASP A 43 -26.14 5.91 -5.69
C ASP A 43 -25.40 4.58 -5.96
N ARG A 44 -24.46 4.20 -5.10
CA ARG A 44 -23.62 3.00 -5.24
C ARG A 44 -23.54 2.24 -3.92
N GLU A 45 -24.70 1.85 -3.38
CA GLU A 45 -24.80 1.13 -2.10
C GLU A 45 -23.94 -0.15 -2.07
N ALA A 46 -23.88 -0.89 -3.18
CA ALA A 46 -23.05 -2.10 -3.30
C ALA A 46 -21.54 -1.85 -3.16
N LEU A 47 -21.08 -0.61 -3.34
CA LEU A 47 -19.69 -0.21 -3.15
C LEU A 47 -19.46 0.54 -1.83
N SER A 48 -20.52 0.87 -1.10
CA SER A 48 -20.46 1.60 0.16
C SER A 48 -20.29 0.62 1.31
N THR A 49 -19.37 0.94 2.21
CA THR A 49 -19.08 0.15 3.42
C THR A 49 -19.37 0.94 4.70
N MET A 50 -19.58 2.25 4.62
CA MET A 50 -19.85 3.11 5.76
C MET A 50 -21.27 2.90 6.27
N GLY A 51 -21.37 2.58 7.56
CA GLY A 51 -22.65 2.47 8.27
C GLY A 51 -23.18 3.82 8.76
N ASP A 52 -23.88 3.78 9.89
CA ASP A 52 -24.33 4.99 10.59
C ASP A 52 -23.12 5.81 11.07
N VAL A 53 -23.18 7.13 10.87
CA VAL A 53 -22.18 8.10 11.31
C VAL A 53 -22.50 8.52 12.74
N ALA A 54 -21.55 8.30 13.64
CA ALA A 54 -21.69 8.63 15.04
C ALA A 54 -21.36 10.11 15.32
N GLN A 55 -21.81 10.60 16.46
CA GLN A 55 -21.40 11.90 16.96
C GLN A 55 -19.86 12.00 17.07
N PHE A 56 -19.31 13.06 16.48
CA PHE A 56 -17.88 13.40 16.40
C PHE A 56 -17.04 12.58 15.42
N ASP A 57 -17.65 11.75 14.58
CA ASP A 57 -16.92 11.13 13.48
C ASP A 57 -16.33 12.19 12.55
N ALA A 58 -15.05 12.01 12.21
CA ALA A 58 -14.34 12.84 11.26
C ALA A 58 -14.52 12.29 9.84
N LEU A 59 -15.01 13.13 8.94
CA LEU A 59 -15.34 12.78 7.57
C LEU A 59 -14.46 13.56 6.59
N LEU A 60 -14.01 12.86 5.54
CA LEU A 60 -13.40 13.44 4.35
C LEU A 60 -14.35 13.26 3.18
N ALA A 61 -14.88 14.36 2.64
CA ALA A 61 -15.89 14.34 1.59
C ALA A 61 -15.40 14.98 0.28
N LEU A 62 -15.77 14.37 -0.85
CA LEU A 62 -15.58 14.91 -2.18
C LEU A 62 -16.87 15.60 -2.65
N ASN A 63 -16.82 16.93 -2.76
CA ASN A 63 -17.86 17.72 -3.41
C ASN A 63 -17.66 17.66 -4.93
N ALA A 64 -18.66 17.18 -5.67
CA ALA A 64 -18.69 17.06 -7.13
C ALA A 64 -19.39 18.24 -7.82
N SER A 65 -19.92 19.20 -7.06
CA SER A 65 -20.49 20.44 -7.58
C SER A 65 -19.47 21.61 -7.54
N ASP A 66 -19.73 22.63 -8.34
CA ASP A 66 -19.02 23.91 -8.29
C ASP A 66 -19.51 24.83 -7.15
N GLU A 67 -20.54 24.41 -6.42
CA GLU A 67 -21.11 25.18 -5.31
C GLU A 67 -20.50 24.76 -3.97
N PRO A 68 -20.33 25.69 -3.01
CA PRO A 68 -19.88 25.31 -1.68
C PRO A 68 -20.91 24.39 -1.02
N ALA A 69 -20.46 23.21 -0.60
CA ALA A 69 -21.25 22.30 0.21
C ALA A 69 -21.45 22.91 1.60
N THR A 70 -22.68 23.32 1.92
CA THR A 70 -23.05 23.85 3.23
C THR A 70 -24.14 22.98 3.85
N CYS A 71 -23.89 22.47 5.05
CA CYS A 71 -24.87 21.74 5.84
C CYS A 71 -25.18 22.54 7.10
N GLN A 72 -26.45 22.78 7.39
CA GLN A 72 -26.87 23.19 8.71
C GLN A 72 -26.96 21.94 9.57
N MET A 73 -25.86 21.64 10.26
CA MET A 73 -25.82 20.53 11.20
C MET A 73 -26.99 20.65 12.19
N PRO A 74 -27.74 19.57 12.46
CA PRO A 74 -28.76 19.59 13.49
C PRO A 74 -28.10 20.09 14.78
N GLY A 75 -28.66 21.16 15.34
CA GLY A 75 -28.09 21.81 16.52
C GLY A 75 -27.86 20.76 17.59
N ALA A 76 -26.61 20.66 18.07
CA ALA A 76 -26.23 19.68 19.08
C ALA A 76 -27.28 19.69 20.19
N ALA A 77 -28.03 18.59 20.32
CA ALA A 77 -29.03 18.47 21.37
C ALA A 77 -28.33 18.80 22.69
N GLU A 78 -28.91 19.73 23.44
CA GLU A 78 -28.33 20.26 24.68
C GLU A 78 -27.88 19.09 25.55
N ALA A 79 -26.56 18.92 25.69
CA ALA A 79 -26.00 17.75 26.34
C ALA A 79 -26.64 17.63 27.73
N PRO A 80 -27.26 16.48 28.08
CA PRO A 80 -27.85 16.31 29.39
C PRO A 80 -26.79 16.57 30.45
N ALA A 81 -27.13 17.42 31.44
CA ALA A 81 -26.21 17.87 32.47
C ALA A 81 -25.43 16.67 33.04
N THR A 82 -24.12 16.68 32.83
CA THR A 82 -23.23 15.60 33.22
C THR A 82 -23.37 15.38 34.73
N PRO A 83 -23.78 14.19 35.21
CA PRO A 83 -23.84 13.93 36.65
C PRO A 83 -22.44 14.08 37.24
N THR A 84 -22.35 14.72 38.40
CA THR A 84 -21.10 14.89 39.15
C THR A 84 -20.40 13.54 39.26
N PRO A 85 -19.14 13.39 38.81
CA PRO A 85 -18.47 12.11 38.82
C PRO A 85 -18.34 11.60 40.25
N SER A 86 -18.88 10.41 40.50
CA SER A 86 -18.58 9.60 41.68
C SER A 86 -17.06 9.31 41.68
N PRO A 87 -16.38 9.30 42.84
CA PRO A 87 -14.93 9.06 42.88
C PRO A 87 -14.58 7.77 42.14
N THR A 88 -13.87 7.92 41.03
CA THR A 88 -13.37 6.83 40.20
C THR A 88 -12.44 5.95 41.04
N PRO A 89 -12.69 4.64 41.16
CA PRO A 89 -11.74 3.75 41.81
C PRO A 89 -10.39 3.84 41.11
N THR A 90 -9.32 3.99 41.90
CA THR A 90 -7.95 4.06 41.42
C THR A 90 -7.67 2.89 40.47
N PRO A 91 -7.23 3.15 39.22
CA PRO A 91 -6.96 2.08 38.27
C PRO A 91 -5.91 1.15 38.87
N THR A 92 -6.28 -0.12 38.99
CA THR A 92 -5.33 -1.16 39.36
C THR A 92 -4.41 -1.34 38.16
N SER A 93 -3.09 -1.36 38.39
CA SER A 93 -2.09 -1.51 37.34
C SER A 93 -2.40 -2.75 36.51
N THR A 94 -2.92 -2.55 35.30
CA THR A 94 -3.08 -3.60 34.31
C THR A 94 -1.69 -4.15 34.02
N PRO A 95 -1.44 -5.46 34.18
CA PRO A 95 -0.14 -6.02 33.83
C PRO A 95 0.15 -5.70 32.36
N SER A 96 1.37 -5.23 32.11
CA SER A 96 1.88 -5.00 30.76
C SER A 96 1.54 -6.22 29.89
N PRO A 97 0.97 -6.03 28.68
CA PRO A 97 0.77 -7.15 27.77
C PRO A 97 2.11 -7.84 27.61
N THR A 98 2.13 -9.14 27.88
CA THR A 98 3.28 -9.96 27.55
C THR A 98 3.42 -9.88 26.04
N PRO A 99 4.61 -9.53 25.48
CA PRO A 99 4.77 -9.48 24.04
C PRO A 99 4.35 -10.82 23.47
N THR A 100 3.31 -10.81 22.64
CA THR A 100 2.91 -11.97 21.86
C THR A 100 4.15 -12.39 21.07
N PRO A 101 4.59 -13.65 21.15
CA PRO A 101 5.72 -14.10 20.37
C PRO A 101 5.40 -13.82 18.90
N THR A 102 6.23 -12.99 18.26
CA THR A 102 6.24 -12.86 16.81
C THR A 102 6.31 -14.28 16.25
N PRO A 103 5.37 -14.69 15.38
CA PRO A 103 5.44 -16.00 14.75
C PRO A 103 6.86 -16.20 14.20
N ALA A 104 7.48 -17.33 14.53
CA ALA A 104 8.69 -17.75 13.84
C ALA A 104 8.24 -18.07 12.41
N VAL A 105 8.38 -17.06 11.56
CA VAL A 105 8.10 -17.14 10.14
C VAL A 105 9.07 -18.16 9.53
N ALA A 106 8.51 -19.26 9.04
CA ALA A 106 9.22 -20.21 8.19
C ALA A 106 9.49 -19.53 6.83
N GLY A 107 10.65 -19.75 6.22
CA GLY A 107 11.07 -19.04 5.01
C GLY A 107 10.02 -18.97 3.91
N GLY A 108 9.76 -17.77 3.43
CA GLY A 108 8.88 -17.43 2.30
C GLY A 108 9.31 -16.08 1.70
N PRO A 109 8.66 -15.62 0.63
CA PRO A 109 8.96 -14.32 0.03
C PRO A 109 8.69 -13.17 1.01
N PRO A 110 9.38 -12.01 0.88
CA PRO A 110 9.13 -10.83 1.71
C PRO A 110 7.66 -10.40 1.75
N THR A 111 6.95 -10.59 0.65
CA THR A 111 5.53 -10.25 0.46
C THR A 111 4.60 -10.99 1.42
N ASP A 112 5.01 -12.13 1.98
CA ASP A 112 4.22 -12.90 2.95
C ASP A 112 4.27 -12.32 4.37
N TYR A 113 5.25 -11.44 4.65
CA TYR A 113 5.60 -11.02 6.01
C TYR A 113 5.68 -9.51 6.22
N LEU A 114 5.79 -8.75 5.13
CA LEU A 114 5.90 -7.30 5.16
C LEU A 114 4.60 -6.69 4.64
N ASP A 115 4.00 -5.79 5.41
CA ASP A 115 2.82 -5.04 4.97
C ASP A 115 3.16 -4.10 3.81
N THR A 116 4.36 -3.52 3.82
CA THR A 116 4.87 -2.64 2.76
C THR A 116 6.40 -2.74 2.68
N PHE A 117 6.97 -2.68 1.47
CA PHE A 117 8.41 -2.47 1.31
C PHE A 117 8.74 -1.77 -0.01
N HIS A 118 9.91 -1.15 -0.05
CA HIS A 118 10.50 -0.56 -1.24
C HIS A 118 11.74 -1.37 -1.62
N ALA A 119 11.92 -1.65 -2.91
CA ALA A 119 13.04 -2.42 -3.40
C ALA A 119 13.68 -1.74 -4.62
N THR A 120 15.01 -1.76 -4.66
CA THR A 120 15.81 -1.31 -5.79
C THR A 120 16.75 -2.44 -6.19
N LEU A 121 16.76 -2.76 -7.48
CA LEU A 121 17.62 -3.76 -8.11
C LEU A 121 18.43 -3.08 -9.20
N ASP A 122 19.75 -3.10 -9.07
CA ASP A 122 20.69 -2.61 -10.07
C ASP A 122 21.55 -3.78 -10.52
N MET A 123 21.38 -4.19 -11.78
CA MET A 123 22.06 -5.31 -12.40
C MET A 123 22.83 -4.85 -13.61
N SER A 124 24.12 -5.19 -13.66
CA SER A 124 24.96 -4.99 -14.83
C SER A 124 25.54 -6.32 -15.29
N MET A 125 25.23 -6.70 -16.52
CA MET A 125 25.73 -7.88 -17.20
C MET A 125 26.52 -7.44 -18.43
N GLY A 126 27.84 -7.59 -18.38
CA GLY A 126 28.72 -7.28 -19.50
C GLY A 126 29.32 -8.53 -20.11
N ASN A 127 29.24 -8.67 -21.42
CA ASN A 127 30.15 -9.51 -22.19
C ASN A 127 30.94 -8.63 -23.19
N PRO A 128 32.04 -9.12 -23.79
CA PRO A 128 32.86 -8.31 -24.69
C PRO A 128 32.15 -7.73 -25.92
N LEU A 129 30.93 -8.22 -26.22
CA LEU A 129 30.12 -7.88 -27.38
C LEU A 129 28.82 -7.15 -27.05
N ALA A 130 28.46 -6.99 -25.77
CA ALA A 130 27.27 -6.27 -25.32
C ALA A 130 27.32 -6.01 -23.80
N GLU A 131 26.97 -4.81 -23.40
CA GLU A 131 26.64 -4.47 -22.01
C GLU A 131 25.12 -4.36 -21.89
N MET A 132 24.58 -5.01 -20.86
CA MET A 132 23.18 -4.93 -20.44
C MET A 132 23.17 -4.39 -19.02
N ASN A 133 22.46 -3.29 -18.80
CA ASN A 133 22.19 -2.75 -17.48
C ASN A 133 20.68 -2.77 -17.27
N ALA A 134 20.24 -3.29 -16.15
CA ALA A 134 18.85 -3.30 -15.73
C ALA A 134 18.74 -2.64 -14.37
N ILE A 135 17.93 -1.59 -14.29
CA ILE A 135 17.56 -0.94 -13.04
C ILE A 135 16.08 -1.19 -12.85
N SER A 136 15.69 -1.79 -11.73
CA SER A 136 14.30 -1.86 -11.32
C SER A 136 14.12 -1.23 -9.96
N GLU A 137 13.10 -0.39 -9.83
CA GLU A 137 12.67 0.21 -8.58
C GLU A 137 11.19 -0.10 -8.38
N GLY A 138 10.78 -0.42 -7.15
CA GLY A 138 9.37 -0.68 -6.92
C GLY A 138 8.94 -0.68 -5.47
N ASP A 139 7.63 -0.56 -5.29
CA ASP A 139 6.93 -0.53 -4.02
C ASP A 139 5.92 -1.67 -3.96
N PHE A 140 5.87 -2.34 -2.81
CA PHE A 140 4.87 -3.35 -2.48
C PHE A 140 3.97 -2.85 -1.35
N GLU A 141 2.67 -3.13 -1.46
CA GLU A 141 1.66 -2.92 -0.44
C GLU A 141 0.78 -4.19 -0.37
N ALA A 142 0.70 -4.79 0.81
CA ALA A 142 -0.10 -5.97 1.05
C ALA A 142 -1.61 -5.70 0.80
N PRO A 143 -2.38 -6.72 0.36
CA PRO A 143 -1.95 -8.11 0.18
C PRO A 143 -1.27 -8.39 -1.17
N ASP A 144 -1.49 -7.58 -2.20
CA ASP A 144 -1.20 -7.98 -3.59
C ASP A 144 -0.99 -6.80 -4.54
N ARG A 145 -0.57 -5.63 -4.03
CA ARG A 145 -0.30 -4.46 -4.85
C ARG A 145 1.20 -4.25 -5.00
N CYS A 146 1.69 -4.28 -6.24
CA CYS A 146 3.05 -3.85 -6.56
C CYS A 146 3.04 -2.78 -7.65
N SER A 147 4.00 -1.86 -7.57
CA SER A 147 4.31 -0.85 -8.59
C SER A 147 5.79 -0.92 -8.87
N CYS A 148 6.18 -0.94 -10.13
CA CYS A 148 7.58 -1.03 -10.53
C CYS A 148 7.91 -0.20 -11.76
N ASP A 149 9.05 0.45 -11.70
CA ASP A 149 9.75 1.05 -12.83
C ASP A 149 10.88 0.11 -13.23
N VAL A 150 10.93 -0.29 -14.49
CA VAL A 150 11.99 -1.14 -15.05
C VAL A 150 12.65 -0.40 -16.20
N THR A 151 13.94 -0.15 -16.06
CA THR A 151 14.80 0.42 -17.09
C THR A 151 15.79 -0.63 -17.56
N LEU A 152 15.69 -1.02 -18.84
CA LEU A 152 16.64 -1.92 -19.49
C LEU A 152 17.45 -1.15 -20.53
N THR A 153 18.76 -1.08 -20.31
CA THR A 153 19.73 -0.50 -21.25
C THR A 153 20.56 -1.61 -21.85
N THR A 154 20.58 -1.73 -23.18
CA THR A 154 21.43 -2.69 -23.90
C THR A 154 22.25 -2.00 -24.98
N GLY A 155 23.52 -2.36 -25.15
CA GLY A 155 24.32 -1.73 -26.19
C GLY A 155 25.81 -2.06 -26.17
N THR A 156 26.52 -1.54 -27.18
CA THR A 156 27.98 -1.49 -27.18
C THR A 156 28.46 -0.11 -27.59
N GLY A 157 29.12 0.59 -26.68
CA GLY A 157 29.72 1.88 -26.98
C GLY A 157 28.69 2.90 -27.48
N SER A 158 28.74 3.25 -28.77
CA SER A 158 27.94 4.32 -29.36
C SER A 158 26.51 3.94 -29.78
N LEU A 159 26.11 2.68 -29.62
CA LEU A 159 24.75 2.20 -29.89
C LEU A 159 24.16 1.66 -28.60
N GLU A 160 23.34 2.48 -27.94
CA GLU A 160 22.57 2.12 -26.75
C GLU A 160 21.08 2.14 -27.08
N PHE A 161 20.38 1.13 -26.61
CA PHE A 161 18.93 1.01 -26.64
C PHE A 161 18.44 0.98 -25.20
N GLN A 162 17.55 1.90 -24.85
CA GLN A 162 16.93 1.97 -23.54
C GLN A 162 15.43 1.71 -23.69
N VAL A 163 14.90 0.84 -22.83
CA VAL A 163 13.48 0.59 -22.66
C VAL A 163 13.13 0.96 -21.22
N GLU A 164 12.09 1.77 -21.06
CA GLU A 164 11.54 2.17 -19.77
C GLU A 164 10.09 1.73 -19.73
N ASP A 165 9.74 0.87 -18.79
CA ASP A 165 8.38 0.38 -18.57
C ASP A 165 7.97 0.65 -17.12
N HIS A 166 6.74 1.12 -16.93
CA HIS A 166 6.13 1.28 -15.61
C HIS A 166 4.95 0.31 -15.49
N ILE A 167 4.97 -0.51 -14.44
CA ILE A 167 4.09 -1.66 -14.27
C ILE A 167 3.39 -1.54 -12.93
N ILE A 168 2.07 -1.74 -12.92
CA ILE A 168 1.28 -1.89 -11.70
C ILE A 168 0.60 -3.25 -11.74
N VAL A 169 0.65 -3.98 -10.63
CA VAL A 169 -0.14 -5.20 -10.42
C VAL A 169 -1.01 -4.99 -9.20
N ILE A 170 -2.29 -5.36 -9.31
CA ILE A 170 -3.26 -5.35 -8.21
C ILE A 170 -4.01 -6.68 -8.29
N GLY A 171 -3.70 -7.60 -7.38
CA GLY A 171 -4.27 -8.94 -7.42
C GLY A 171 -3.84 -9.71 -8.68
N ASP A 172 -4.81 -10.18 -9.45
CA ASP A 172 -4.57 -10.95 -10.69
C ASP A 172 -4.42 -10.05 -11.94
N ASP A 173 -4.67 -8.75 -11.79
CA ASP A 173 -4.68 -7.78 -12.88
C ASP A 173 -3.36 -7.03 -12.94
N ALA A 174 -2.85 -6.80 -14.15
CA ALA A 174 -1.65 -6.03 -14.39
C ALA A 174 -1.89 -4.93 -15.43
N TRP A 175 -1.19 -3.81 -15.28
CA TRP A 175 -1.20 -2.70 -16.23
C TRP A 175 0.21 -2.28 -16.54
N VAL A 176 0.48 -1.96 -17.81
CA VAL A 176 1.75 -1.39 -18.27
C VAL A 176 1.48 -0.03 -18.87
N TYR A 177 2.27 0.95 -18.45
CA TYR A 177 2.25 2.29 -19.00
C TYR A 177 3.19 2.35 -20.22
N GLU A 178 2.61 2.48 -21.41
CA GLU A 178 3.36 2.57 -22.66
C GLU A 178 3.27 4.02 -23.21
N GLY A 179 4.23 4.86 -22.79
CA GLY A 179 4.37 6.24 -23.26
C GLY A 179 3.34 7.22 -22.68
N ASP A 180 2.08 7.12 -23.13
CA ASP A 180 1.01 8.08 -22.82
C ASP A 180 -0.26 7.43 -22.25
N ASP A 181 -0.35 6.09 -22.23
CA ASP A 181 -1.56 5.39 -21.79
C ASP A 181 -1.26 4.09 -21.04
N TRP A 182 -2.22 3.68 -20.20
CA TRP A 182 -2.21 2.41 -19.50
C TRP A 182 -2.89 1.34 -20.33
N SER A 183 -2.18 0.24 -20.57
CA SER A 183 -2.74 -0.95 -21.20
C SER A 183 -2.91 -2.05 -20.16
N GLU A 184 -4.11 -2.62 -20.08
CA GLU A 184 -4.36 -3.83 -19.30
C GLU A 184 -3.59 -5.00 -19.93
N THR A 185 -2.95 -5.80 -19.09
CA THR A 185 -2.20 -6.98 -19.47
C THR A 185 -2.40 -8.06 -18.41
N THR A 186 -1.96 -9.27 -18.71
CA THR A 186 -1.90 -10.33 -17.71
C THR A 186 -0.47 -10.49 -17.17
N PRO A 187 -0.30 -10.88 -15.90
CA PRO A 187 1.03 -11.20 -15.37
C PRO A 187 1.81 -12.20 -16.24
N SER A 188 1.11 -13.15 -16.88
CA SER A 188 1.72 -14.13 -17.78
C SER A 188 2.26 -13.54 -19.09
N GLU A 189 1.64 -12.49 -19.63
CA GLU A 189 2.08 -11.88 -20.90
C GLU A 189 3.32 -11.01 -20.73
N LYS A 190 3.56 -10.50 -19.51
CA LYS A 190 4.71 -9.66 -19.17
C LYS A 190 5.63 -10.32 -18.13
N SER A 191 5.66 -11.66 -18.09
CA SER A 191 6.42 -12.42 -17.08
C SER A 191 7.87 -11.96 -17.01
N GLY A 192 8.51 -11.70 -18.17
CA GLY A 192 9.91 -11.26 -18.21
C GLY A 192 10.18 -9.90 -17.53
N LEU A 193 9.24 -8.96 -17.53
CA LEU A 193 9.42 -7.68 -16.82
C LEU A 193 9.00 -7.78 -15.35
N LEU A 194 7.97 -8.56 -15.04
CA LEU A 194 7.54 -8.82 -13.67
C LEU A 194 8.56 -9.64 -12.88
N GLU A 195 9.30 -10.52 -13.56
CA GLU A 195 10.46 -11.24 -13.05
C GLU A 195 11.64 -10.30 -12.75
N MET A 196 11.64 -9.07 -13.23
CA MET A 196 12.66 -8.06 -12.92
C MET A 196 12.22 -7.09 -11.81
N CYS A 197 10.98 -7.18 -11.33
CA CYS A 197 10.41 -6.29 -10.35
C CYS A 197 10.47 -6.91 -8.93
N PRO A 198 11.45 -6.56 -8.08
CA PRO A 198 11.57 -7.12 -6.73
C PRO A 198 10.41 -6.76 -5.80
N ALA A 199 9.56 -5.81 -6.17
CA ALA A 199 8.34 -5.49 -5.42
C ALA A 199 7.19 -6.48 -5.67
N CYS A 200 7.21 -7.25 -6.77
CA CYS A 200 6.12 -8.18 -7.07
C CYS A 200 6.40 -9.59 -6.50
N PRO A 201 5.36 -10.31 -6.03
CA PRO A 201 5.52 -11.67 -5.51
C PRO A 201 6.16 -12.65 -6.50
N SER A 202 5.89 -12.49 -7.80
CA SER A 202 6.44 -13.34 -8.87
C SER A 202 7.97 -13.33 -8.94
N PHE A 203 8.61 -12.21 -8.62
CA PHE A 203 10.08 -12.12 -8.56
C PHE A 203 10.66 -13.09 -7.53
N TRP A 204 9.94 -13.30 -6.43
CA TRP A 204 10.39 -14.14 -5.33
C TRP A 204 9.97 -15.61 -5.47
N GLU A 205 9.27 -15.98 -6.55
CA GLU A 205 8.91 -17.38 -6.79
C GLU A 205 10.17 -18.25 -6.89
N GLY A 206 10.25 -19.26 -6.01
CA GLY A 206 11.43 -20.14 -5.90
C GLY A 206 12.52 -19.63 -4.96
N TYR A 207 12.40 -18.42 -4.43
CA TYR A 207 13.28 -17.89 -3.38
C TYR A 207 12.64 -18.10 -2.01
N SER A 208 13.41 -18.71 -1.10
CA SER A 208 13.06 -18.79 0.31
C SER A 208 14.10 -18.01 1.11
N LEU A 209 13.71 -16.83 1.60
CA LEU A 209 14.49 -16.14 2.60
C LEU A 209 14.21 -16.83 3.94
N GLU A 210 14.98 -17.86 4.30
CA GLU A 210 14.91 -18.42 5.66
C GLU A 210 15.51 -17.42 6.66
N PRO A 211 14.73 -16.82 7.58
CA PRO A 211 15.30 -16.09 8.71
C PRO A 211 15.89 -17.13 9.69
N PRO A 212 17.08 -16.93 10.30
CA PRO A 212 17.71 -15.65 10.64
C PRO A 212 19.18 -15.63 10.19
N GLN A 213 19.46 -15.28 8.94
CA GLN A 213 20.84 -15.17 8.45
C GLN A 213 21.11 -13.87 7.71
N LEU A 214 20.11 -13.00 7.49
CA LEU A 214 20.34 -11.74 6.78
C LEU A 214 20.76 -10.66 7.77
N PRO A 215 22.04 -10.23 7.81
CA PRO A 215 22.43 -9.07 8.57
C PRO A 215 21.76 -7.84 7.95
N GLY A 216 20.68 -7.38 8.58
CA GLY A 216 20.00 -6.15 8.20
C GLY A 216 20.51 -4.98 9.01
N GLU A 217 20.72 -3.83 8.38
CA GLU A 217 20.98 -2.59 9.10
C GLU A 217 19.64 -2.00 9.56
N HIS A 218 19.46 -1.90 10.88
CA HIS A 218 18.27 -1.27 11.45
C HIS A 218 18.38 0.25 11.37
N GLU A 219 17.38 0.88 10.77
CA GLU A 219 17.24 2.33 10.73
C GLU A 219 15.88 2.75 11.33
N THR A 220 15.82 3.95 11.89
CA THR A 220 14.55 4.61 12.22
C THR A 220 14.50 5.97 11.57
N LYS A 221 13.58 6.16 10.61
CA LYS A 221 13.42 7.41 9.86
C LYS A 221 12.00 7.93 10.07
N ASN A 222 11.86 9.15 10.58
CA ASN A 222 10.57 9.78 10.89
C ASN A 222 9.64 8.95 11.81
N GLY A 223 10.21 8.13 12.69
CA GLY A 223 9.45 7.27 13.60
C GLY A 223 9.03 5.91 13.01
N VAL A 224 9.39 5.63 11.76
CA VAL A 224 9.18 4.32 11.13
C VAL A 224 10.45 3.49 11.29
N SER A 225 10.32 2.29 11.84
CA SER A 225 11.42 1.32 11.93
C SER A 225 11.57 0.60 10.60
N ALA A 226 12.76 0.66 10.01
CA ALA A 226 13.10 -0.02 8.77
C ALA A 226 14.31 -0.95 8.99
N ILE A 227 14.41 -2.00 8.16
CA ILE A 227 15.57 -2.88 8.11
C ILE A 227 16.06 -2.87 6.66
N HIS A 228 17.30 -2.43 6.43
CA HIS A 228 17.91 -2.47 5.11
C HIS A 228 18.66 -3.79 4.93
N TYR A 229 18.30 -4.53 3.90
CA TYR A 229 18.97 -5.76 3.50
C TYR A 229 19.84 -5.48 2.27
N SER A 230 21.15 -5.74 2.37
CA SER A 230 22.04 -5.70 1.20
C SER A 230 21.96 -7.05 0.47
N LEU A 231 21.21 -7.10 -0.62
CA LEU A 231 21.15 -8.31 -1.46
C LEU A 231 22.47 -8.57 -2.22
N ALA A 232 23.38 -7.58 -2.30
CA ALA A 232 24.67 -7.76 -2.97
C ALA A 232 25.53 -8.85 -2.31
N GLU A 233 25.45 -8.99 -0.98
CA GLU A 233 26.12 -10.09 -0.25
C GLU A 233 25.40 -11.43 -0.42
N LEU A 234 24.12 -11.39 -0.80
CA LEU A 234 23.29 -12.56 -1.09
C LEU A 234 23.36 -12.99 -2.55
N CYS A 235 23.86 -12.16 -3.47
CA CYS A 235 23.96 -12.52 -4.87
C CYS A 235 24.74 -13.84 -5.08
N GLU A 236 25.79 -14.14 -4.29
CA GLU A 236 26.45 -15.46 -4.38
C GLU A 236 25.52 -16.62 -3.99
N ALA A 237 24.56 -16.40 -3.08
CA ALA A 237 23.55 -17.39 -2.70
C ALA A 237 22.38 -17.46 -3.70
N LEU A 238 21.95 -16.32 -4.26
CA LEU A 238 20.85 -16.23 -5.23
C LEU A 238 21.28 -16.75 -6.62
N LEU A 239 22.51 -16.50 -7.04
CA LEU A 239 23.07 -16.96 -8.32
C LEU A 239 23.37 -18.47 -8.35
N GLY A 240 23.39 -19.14 -7.19
CA GLY A 240 23.54 -20.60 -7.11
C GLY A 240 22.34 -21.40 -7.61
N VAL A 241 21.20 -20.75 -7.91
CA VAL A 241 19.90 -21.41 -8.16
C VAL A 241 19.43 -21.30 -9.62
N GLY A 242 20.34 -21.13 -10.58
CA GLY A 242 20.05 -21.43 -11.98
C GLY A 242 19.17 -20.41 -12.72
N TRP A 243 19.16 -19.15 -12.27
CA TRP A 243 18.47 -18.06 -12.97
C TRP A 243 19.20 -17.55 -14.23
N MET A 244 20.44 -17.97 -14.44
CA MET A 244 21.06 -17.81 -15.76
C MET A 244 20.90 -19.11 -16.52
N PRO A 245 20.23 -19.12 -17.70
CA PRO A 245 20.38 -20.24 -18.62
C PRO A 245 21.88 -20.44 -18.86
N GLU A 246 22.35 -21.69 -18.80
CA GLU A 246 23.76 -22.10 -19.00
C GLU A 246 24.38 -21.64 -20.34
N GLU A 247 23.62 -20.95 -21.19
CA GLU A 247 23.90 -20.68 -22.60
C GLU A 247 23.97 -19.18 -22.98
N LEU A 248 24.08 -18.25 -22.03
CA LEU A 248 24.47 -16.84 -22.27
C LEU A 248 25.96 -16.60 -21.98
#